data_AF-A0A4Y2U4T8-F1
#
_entry.id   AF-A0A4Y2U4T8-F1
#
_cell.length_a   1.000
_cell.length_b   1.000
_cell.length_c   1.000
_cell.angle_alpha   90.00
_cell.angle_beta   90.00
_cell.angle_gamma   90.00
#
_symmetry.space_group_name_H-M   'P 1'
#
loop_
_entity.id
_entity.type
_entity.pdbx_description
1 polymer ?
#
loop_
_entity_poly.entity_id
_entity_poly.type
_entity_poly.pdbx_seq_one_letter_code
_entity_poly.pdbx_strand_id
1 'polypeptide(L)'
;MSEQCGFCGAVYWKEEKNTAHKYTKCCHDGKVQLPAFPDAPELIESKLKIHLMLKIIDSEFGNTEGSCLHFLRQNQEDLRIELYRGLLDALECRAHNENIRTGKLIILPSSFQGSPRHMQQNYQDAMAMVRKFGKPDLFLTFTCNTSWSEILNSMEGVPRPEDRPDIIRGLPHVHILLTLDSESKIRTKDDIDKFLSAELPDPCTDLRLFQIVTKCMVHVPCGTININSPCMRDEQCCKSFLKQFKDDTEENVNGYPIYRRRATEPVQVGKYSIDNRWVVSYNPWLIKKFNAHI
;
A
#
# COMPACT_ATOMS: atom_id res chain seq x y z
N MET A 1 4.03 -14.86 24.59
CA MET A 1 4.52 -15.97 23.74
C MET A 1 3.52 -16.18 22.63
N SER A 2 3.99 -16.10 21.39
CA SER A 2 3.20 -16.34 20.19
C SER A 2 2.82 -17.82 20.08
N GLU A 3 1.61 -18.13 19.62
CA GLU A 3 1.15 -19.50 19.37
C GLU A 3 0.75 -19.64 17.90
N GLN A 4 1.03 -20.81 17.33
CA GLN A 4 0.79 -21.09 15.92
C GLN A 4 -0.52 -21.86 15.75
N CYS A 5 -1.35 -21.44 14.78
CA CYS A 5 -2.56 -22.16 14.43
C CYS A 5 -2.23 -23.55 13.85
N GLY A 6 -2.85 -24.60 14.38
CA GLY A 6 -2.64 -25.98 13.94
C GLY A 6 -3.18 -26.32 12.54
N PHE A 7 -3.91 -25.42 11.89
CA PHE A 7 -4.48 -25.63 10.55
C PHE A 7 -3.74 -24.88 9.46
N CYS A 8 -3.55 -23.57 9.61
CA CYS A 8 -2.94 -22.72 8.57
C CYS A 8 -1.52 -22.23 8.91
N GLY A 9 -0.98 -22.56 10.09
CA GLY A 9 0.37 -22.15 10.48
C GLY A 9 0.53 -20.66 10.81
N ALA A 10 -0.54 -19.86 10.80
CA ALA A 10 -0.49 -18.45 11.17
C ALA A 10 -0.15 -18.27 12.66
N VAL A 11 0.70 -17.29 12.97
CA VAL A 11 1.19 -17.00 14.32
C VAL A 11 0.36 -15.90 14.96
N TYR A 12 -0.17 -16.15 16.16
CA TYR A 12 -1.02 -15.23 16.92
C TYR A 12 -0.43 -14.89 18.29
N TRP A 13 -0.82 -13.73 18.83
CA TRP A 13 -0.57 -13.41 20.22
C TRP A 13 -1.58 -14.14 21.12
N LYS A 14 -1.14 -14.63 22.28
CA LYS A 14 -2.00 -15.39 23.22
C LYS A 14 -3.25 -14.61 23.64
N GLU A 15 -3.13 -13.29 23.75
CA GLU A 15 -4.20 -12.38 24.17
C GLU A 15 -5.30 -12.19 23.10
N GLU A 16 -5.08 -12.63 21.86
CA GLU A 16 -6.04 -12.49 20.75
C GLU A 16 -7.07 -13.64 20.70
N LYS A 17 -6.98 -14.59 21.63
CA LYS A 17 -7.97 -15.67 21.76
C LYS A 17 -9.29 -15.13 22.30
N ASN A 18 -10.41 -15.61 21.76
CA ASN A 18 -11.72 -15.30 22.34
C ASN A 18 -11.91 -15.98 23.71
N THR A 19 -13.03 -15.68 24.39
CA THR A 19 -13.39 -16.28 25.68
C THR A 19 -13.44 -17.82 25.65
N ALA A 20 -13.68 -18.41 24.47
CA ALA A 20 -13.62 -19.86 24.25
C ALA A 20 -12.20 -20.41 23.94
N HIS A 21 -11.15 -19.60 24.08
CA HIS A 21 -9.75 -19.94 23.82
C HIS A 21 -9.46 -20.38 22.38
N LYS A 22 -10.28 -19.95 21.41
CA LYS A 22 -10.20 -20.31 19.98
C LYS A 22 -9.83 -19.11 19.09
N TYR A 23 -9.07 -19.38 18.02
CA TYR A 23 -8.69 -18.41 16.99
C TYR A 23 -9.70 -18.42 15.84
N THR A 24 -10.77 -17.63 15.95
CA THR A 24 -11.88 -17.67 14.99
C THR A 24 -11.64 -16.96 13.66
N LYS A 25 -10.53 -16.21 13.51
CA LYS A 25 -10.29 -15.31 12.37
C LYS A 25 -9.26 -15.80 11.34
N CYS A 26 -8.57 -16.92 11.57
CA CYS A 26 -7.43 -17.30 10.73
C CYS A 26 -7.80 -18.08 9.45
N CYS A 27 -8.51 -19.19 9.59
CA CYS A 27 -8.87 -20.09 8.49
C CYS A 27 -10.27 -20.71 8.66
N HIS A 28 -11.07 -20.19 9.59
CA HIS A 28 -12.37 -20.77 9.98
C HIS A 28 -12.29 -22.28 10.25
N ASP A 29 -11.37 -22.71 11.13
CA ASP A 29 -11.11 -24.11 11.47
C ASP A 29 -10.68 -24.97 10.25
N GLY A 30 -9.83 -24.42 9.38
CA GLY A 30 -9.25 -25.13 8.24
C GLY A 30 -10.11 -25.13 6.97
N LYS A 31 -11.21 -24.38 6.94
CA LYS A 31 -12.08 -24.25 5.76
C LYS A 31 -11.48 -23.44 4.62
N VAL A 32 -10.49 -22.59 4.92
CA VAL A 32 -9.76 -21.80 3.93
C VAL A 32 -8.35 -22.37 3.79
N GLN A 33 -8.07 -23.03 2.66
CA GLN A 33 -6.71 -23.41 2.26
C GLN A 33 -6.11 -22.29 1.40
N LEU A 34 -5.18 -21.53 1.98
CA LEU A 34 -4.33 -20.63 1.21
C LEU A 34 -3.16 -21.46 0.65
N PRO A 35 -2.80 -21.32 -0.64
CA PRO A 35 -1.62 -21.99 -1.17
C PRO A 35 -0.38 -21.55 -0.40
N ALA A 36 0.54 -22.49 -0.14
CA ALA A 36 1.82 -22.17 0.46
C ALA A 36 2.54 -21.16 -0.44
N PHE A 37 3.02 -20.05 0.14
CA PHE A 37 3.83 -19.11 -0.60
C PHE A 37 5.09 -19.82 -1.11
N PRO A 38 5.46 -19.66 -2.40
CA PRO A 38 6.73 -20.18 -2.87
C PRO A 38 7.86 -19.48 -2.12
N ASP A 39 8.85 -20.29 -1.69
CA ASP A 39 10.04 -19.84 -1.00
C ASP A 39 10.68 -18.67 -1.75
N ALA A 40 11.17 -17.69 -0.99
CA ALA A 40 11.84 -16.55 -1.59
C ALA A 40 13.18 -17.04 -2.16
N PRO A 41 13.67 -16.50 -3.30
CA PRO A 41 15.00 -16.84 -3.79
C PRO A 41 16.03 -16.59 -2.71
N GLU A 42 17.13 -17.37 -2.69
CA GLU A 42 18.20 -17.24 -1.68
C GLU A 42 18.68 -15.81 -1.48
N LEU A 43 18.64 -14.95 -2.50
CA LEU A 43 19.03 -13.54 -2.41
C LEU A 43 18.15 -12.70 -1.46
N ILE A 44 16.88 -13.11 -1.29
CA ILE A 44 15.88 -12.46 -0.44
C ILE A 44 15.75 -13.19 0.89
N GLU A 45 15.91 -14.51 0.94
CA GLU A 45 15.89 -15.28 2.21
C GLU A 45 17.16 -15.11 3.05
N SER A 46 18.33 -15.08 2.42
CA SER A 46 19.61 -15.08 3.16
C SER A 46 20.01 -13.72 3.74
N LYS A 47 19.34 -12.63 3.36
CA LYS A 47 19.84 -11.26 3.62
C LYS A 47 18.82 -10.25 4.14
N LEU A 48 17.53 -10.56 4.18
CA LEU A 48 16.49 -9.61 4.53
C LEU A 48 15.79 -10.05 5.83
N LYS A 49 16.33 -9.62 6.98
CA LYS A 49 15.53 -9.56 8.22
C LYS A 49 14.52 -8.43 8.07
N ILE A 50 13.43 -8.72 7.37
CA ILE A 50 12.35 -7.75 7.12
C ILE A 50 11.57 -7.54 8.41
N HIS A 51 11.75 -6.38 9.05
CA HIS A 51 10.72 -5.86 9.94
C HIS A 51 9.65 -5.19 9.07
N LEU A 52 8.62 -5.97 8.73
CA LEU A 52 7.56 -5.55 7.84
C LEU A 52 6.56 -4.67 8.60
N MET A 53 6.49 -3.38 8.25
CA MET A 53 5.32 -2.59 8.59
C MET A 53 4.35 -2.65 7.40
N LEU A 54 3.41 -3.59 7.43
CA LEU A 54 2.29 -3.60 6.48
C LEU A 54 1.30 -2.53 6.93
N LYS A 55 1.18 -1.45 6.16
CA LYS A 55 0.01 -0.57 6.21
C LYS A 55 -0.78 -0.78 4.93
N ILE A 56 -1.88 -1.54 5.05
CA ILE A 56 -2.95 -1.50 4.05
C ILE A 56 -3.62 -0.14 4.26
N ILE A 57 -3.32 0.83 3.38
CA ILE A 57 -4.12 2.05 3.30
C ILE A 57 -5.16 1.75 2.24
N ASP A 58 -6.24 1.06 2.63
CA ASP A 58 -7.39 0.89 1.76
C ASP A 58 -8.05 2.26 1.59
N SER A 59 -7.86 2.88 0.42
CA SER A 59 -8.81 3.89 -0.03
C SER A 59 -10.09 3.17 -0.44
N GLU A 60 -11.13 3.36 0.37
CA GLU A 60 -12.54 3.02 0.12
C GLU A 60 -13.01 1.58 0.44
N PHE A 61 -13.15 1.28 1.74
CA PHE A 61 -13.98 0.17 2.24
C PHE A 61 -15.38 0.67 2.64
N GLY A 62 -16.12 1.25 1.67
CA GLY A 62 -17.39 1.97 1.95
C GLY A 62 -18.54 1.13 2.53
N ASN A 63 -18.50 -0.20 2.46
CA ASN A 63 -19.61 -1.07 2.88
C ASN A 63 -19.45 -1.71 4.27
N THR A 64 -18.23 -1.96 4.76
CA THR A 64 -18.01 -2.42 6.16
C THR A 64 -18.10 -1.27 7.17
N GLU A 65 -17.89 -0.03 6.73
CA GLU A 65 -17.92 1.16 7.57
C GLU A 65 -19.32 1.45 8.12
N GLY A 66 -20.38 1.24 7.32
CA GLY A 66 -21.77 1.47 7.73
C GLY A 66 -22.22 0.57 8.89
N SER A 67 -21.91 -0.73 8.84
CA SER A 67 -22.24 -1.67 9.92
C SER A 67 -21.39 -1.42 11.17
N CYS A 68 -20.11 -1.04 11.00
CA CYS A 68 -19.24 -0.69 12.12
C CYS A 68 -19.69 0.61 12.81
N LEU A 69 -20.05 1.64 12.05
CA LEU A 69 -20.62 2.89 12.55
C LEU A 69 -21.95 2.66 13.26
N HIS A 70 -22.82 1.80 12.73
CA HIS A 70 -24.06 1.41 13.40
C HIS A 70 -23.79 0.72 14.74
N PHE A 71 -22.86 -0.24 14.76
CA PHE A 71 -22.46 -0.90 16.00
C PHE A 71 -21.89 0.10 17.02
N LEU A 72 -20.97 0.97 16.62
CA LEU A 72 -20.40 2.00 17.48
C LEU A 72 -21.46 2.95 18.02
N ARG A 73 -22.44 3.34 17.19
CA ARG A 73 -23.56 4.22 17.60
C ARG A 73 -24.46 3.60 18.67
N GLN A 74 -24.65 2.28 18.62
CA GLN A 74 -25.52 1.55 19.55
C GLN A 74 -24.81 1.13 20.84
N ASN A 75 -23.48 0.91 20.81
CA ASN A 75 -22.70 0.37 21.94
C ASN A 75 -21.80 1.43 22.59
N GLN A 76 -22.21 2.70 22.57
CA GLN A 76 -21.45 3.83 23.12
C GLN A 76 -21.19 3.67 24.64
N GLU A 77 -22.13 3.12 25.42
CA GLU A 77 -21.98 2.96 26.88
C GLU A 77 -20.87 1.97 27.27
N ASP A 78 -20.73 0.87 26.52
CA ASP A 78 -19.70 -0.16 26.75
C ASP A 78 -18.28 0.29 26.35
N LEU A 79 -18.16 1.34 25.53
CA LEU A 79 -16.88 1.84 24.99
C LEU A 79 -16.12 2.80 25.94
N ARG A 80 -16.45 2.80 27.24
CA ARG A 80 -15.84 3.65 28.28
C ARG A 80 -15.92 5.16 27.99
N ILE A 81 -17.07 5.63 27.51
CA ILE A 81 -17.30 7.07 27.26
C ILE A 81 -17.25 7.89 28.55
N GLU A 82 -17.45 7.27 29.72
CA GLU A 82 -17.37 7.95 31.02
C GLU A 82 -16.05 8.68 31.27
N LEU A 83 -14.93 8.21 30.69
CA LEU A 83 -13.62 8.88 30.75
C LEU A 83 -13.57 10.22 29.99
N TYR A 84 -14.55 10.50 29.14
CA TYR A 84 -14.60 11.67 28.25
C TYR A 84 -15.74 12.64 28.61
N ARG A 85 -16.42 12.44 29.75
CA ARG A 85 -17.54 13.28 30.20
C ARG A 85 -17.16 14.76 30.32
N GLY A 86 -15.96 15.05 30.83
CA GLY A 86 -15.47 16.43 30.88
C GLY A 86 -15.23 17.10 29.52
N LEU A 87 -14.94 16.32 28.46
CA LEU A 87 -14.81 16.84 27.10
C LEU A 87 -16.19 17.13 26.48
N LEU A 88 -17.16 16.26 26.75
CA LEU A 88 -18.57 16.43 26.37
C LEU A 88 -19.13 17.73 26.99
N ASP A 89 -18.96 17.90 28.30
CA ASP A 89 -19.45 19.08 29.03
C ASP A 89 -18.84 20.38 28.46
N ALA A 90 -17.54 20.39 28.16
CA ALA A 90 -16.86 21.55 27.58
C ALA A 90 -17.36 21.90 26.17
N LEU A 91 -17.65 20.89 25.34
CA LEU A 91 -18.17 21.08 23.98
C LEU A 91 -19.64 21.52 23.99
N GLU A 92 -20.45 20.99 24.89
CA GLU A 92 -21.84 21.42 25.10
C GLU A 92 -21.93 22.87 25.57
N CYS A 93 -21.08 23.27 26.53
CA CYS A 93 -21.00 24.67 26.96
C CYS A 93 -20.63 25.61 25.80
N ARG A 94 -19.69 25.20 24.94
CA ARG A 94 -19.28 26.00 23.78
C ARG A 94 -20.37 26.10 22.72
N ALA A 95 -21.04 25.00 22.41
CA ALA A 95 -22.15 24.97 21.47
C ALA A 95 -23.36 25.79 21.96
N HIS A 96 -23.62 25.78 23.27
CA HIS A 96 -24.64 26.62 23.90
C HIS A 96 -24.30 28.12 23.77
N ASN A 97 -23.03 28.49 23.98
CA ASN A 97 -22.57 29.88 23.83
C ASN A 97 -22.65 30.37 22.37
N GLU A 98 -22.53 29.47 21.38
CA GLU A 98 -22.59 29.79 19.96
C GLU A 98 -23.99 29.55 19.34
N ASN A 99 -25.00 29.18 20.14
CA ASN A 99 -26.37 28.87 19.70
C ASN A 99 -26.45 27.74 18.65
N ILE A 100 -25.50 26.80 18.66
CA ILE A 100 -25.42 25.68 17.73
C ILE A 100 -26.12 24.46 18.35
N ARG A 101 -27.08 23.86 17.60
CA ARG A 101 -27.79 22.66 18.05
C ARG A 101 -26.90 21.42 17.86
N THR A 102 -26.29 20.95 18.94
CA THR A 102 -25.41 19.77 18.91
C THR A 102 -26.22 18.50 18.65
N GLY A 103 -25.83 17.71 17.65
CA GLY A 103 -26.35 16.35 17.45
C GLY A 103 -25.80 15.36 18.49
N LYS A 104 -26.16 14.07 18.40
CA LYS A 104 -25.58 13.03 19.26
C LYS A 104 -24.07 12.92 18.98
N LEU A 105 -23.23 13.31 19.92
CA LEU A 105 -21.79 13.16 19.81
C LEU A 105 -21.43 11.67 19.87
N ILE A 106 -20.82 11.14 18.81
CA ILE A 106 -20.31 9.77 18.76
C ILE A 106 -18.79 9.87 18.72
N ILE A 107 -18.14 9.34 19.75
CA ILE A 107 -16.68 9.29 19.80
C ILE A 107 -16.24 8.00 19.13
N LEU A 108 -15.55 8.13 17.99
CA LEU A 108 -14.96 6.97 17.31
C LEU A 108 -13.69 6.50 18.07
N PRO A 109 -13.58 5.21 18.40
CA PRO A 109 -12.38 4.65 19.02
C PRO A 109 -11.22 4.60 18.02
N SER A 110 -9.98 4.48 18.51
CA SER A 110 -8.79 4.30 17.66
C SER A 110 -8.79 3.01 16.85
N SER A 111 -9.64 2.03 17.20
CA SER A 111 -9.88 0.82 16.42
C SER A 111 -10.73 1.07 15.16
N PHE A 112 -11.40 2.21 15.05
CA PHE A 112 -12.15 2.58 13.85
C PHE A 112 -11.17 3.13 12.79
N GLN A 113 -10.94 2.32 11.76
CA GLN A 113 -10.06 2.67 10.63
C GLN A 113 -10.49 4.01 10.01
N GLY A 114 -9.53 4.85 9.67
CA GLY A 114 -9.78 6.19 9.11
C GLY A 114 -10.16 7.29 10.11
N SER A 115 -10.50 6.97 11.38
CA SER A 115 -10.75 8.03 12.38
C SER A 115 -9.49 8.85 12.70
N PRO A 116 -9.63 10.13 13.13
CA PRO A 116 -8.49 10.93 13.58
C PRO A 116 -7.66 10.24 14.67
N ARG A 117 -8.29 9.50 15.57
CA ARG A 117 -7.62 8.74 16.64
C ARG A 117 -6.87 7.54 16.11
N HIS A 118 -7.44 6.81 15.16
CA HIS A 118 -6.77 5.72 14.46
C HIS A 118 -5.52 6.21 13.72
N MET A 119 -5.64 7.33 13.01
CA MET A 119 -4.51 7.97 12.34
C MET A 119 -3.42 8.42 13.32
N GLN A 120 -3.81 8.98 14.47
CA GLN A 120 -2.88 9.39 15.52
C GLN A 120 -2.17 8.19 16.16
N GLN A 121 -2.88 7.09 16.41
CA GLN A 121 -2.27 5.84 16.90
C GLN A 121 -1.27 5.29 15.88
N ASN A 122 -1.66 5.19 14.61
CA ASN A 122 -0.80 4.74 13.51
C ASN A 122 0.47 5.59 13.35
N TYR A 123 0.39 6.87 13.68
CA TYR A 123 1.54 7.77 13.71
C TYR A 123 2.43 7.46 14.92
N GLN A 124 1.87 7.33 16.11
CA GLN A 124 2.64 6.98 17.32
C GLN A 124 3.36 5.64 17.18
N ASP A 125 2.69 4.62 16.63
CA ASP A 125 3.27 3.30 16.38
C ASP A 125 4.41 3.39 15.36
N ALA A 126 4.22 4.15 14.27
CA ALA A 126 5.27 4.39 13.29
C ALA A 126 6.49 5.08 13.93
N MET A 127 6.27 6.10 14.77
CA MET A 127 7.35 6.80 15.47
C MET A 127 8.06 5.90 16.48
N ALA A 128 7.35 5.01 17.17
CA ALA A 128 7.93 4.02 18.06
C ALA A 128 8.82 3.02 17.30
N MET A 129 8.37 2.57 16.12
CA MET A 129 9.17 1.73 15.22
C MET A 129 10.43 2.45 14.75
N VAL A 130 10.31 3.70 14.28
CA VAL A 130 11.47 4.50 13.84
C VAL A 130 12.45 4.72 14.99
N ARG A 131 11.96 4.93 16.22
CA ARG A 131 12.82 5.06 17.40
C ARG A 131 13.59 3.77 17.72
N LYS A 132 12.96 2.61 17.52
CA LYS A 132 13.56 1.29 17.83
C LYS A 132 14.50 0.78 16.74
N PHE A 133 14.11 0.94 15.47
CA PHE A 133 14.78 0.31 14.34
C PHE A 133 15.49 1.31 13.42
N GLY A 134 15.33 2.62 13.67
CA GLY A 134 15.84 3.68 12.80
C GLY A 134 14.89 4.00 11.66
N LYS A 135 15.34 4.89 10.77
CA LYS A 135 14.56 5.26 9.58
C LYS A 135 14.41 4.03 8.65
N PRO A 136 13.24 3.85 8.01
CA PRO A 136 13.07 2.82 6.99
C PRO A 136 14.01 3.07 5.81
N ASP A 137 14.47 1.99 5.19
CA ASP A 137 15.40 2.05 4.06
C ASP A 137 14.64 2.04 2.72
N LEU A 138 13.47 1.38 2.65
CA LEU A 138 12.63 1.34 1.45
C LEU A 138 11.16 1.64 1.76
N PHE A 139 10.50 2.30 0.81
CA PHE A 139 9.06 2.50 0.78
C PHE A 139 8.51 1.90 -0.51
N LEU A 140 7.72 0.85 -0.39
CA LEU A 140 7.07 0.19 -1.52
C LEU A 140 5.59 0.57 -1.53
N THR A 141 5.07 0.91 -2.70
CA THR A 141 3.63 1.10 -2.91
C THR A 141 3.16 0.03 -3.86
N PHE A 142 2.40 -0.90 -3.33
CA PHE A 142 1.90 -2.04 -4.07
C PHE A 142 0.45 -1.80 -4.43
N THR A 143 0.10 -1.72 -5.72
CA THR A 143 -1.31 -1.64 -6.14
C THR A 143 -1.78 -3.01 -6.61
N CYS A 144 -2.89 -3.50 -6.04
CA CYS A 144 -3.49 -4.78 -6.42
C CYS A 144 -3.77 -4.87 -7.93
N ASN A 145 -3.53 -6.06 -8.50
CA ASN A 145 -3.85 -6.35 -9.90
C ASN A 145 -5.21 -7.05 -9.99
N THR A 146 -6.15 -6.45 -10.73
CA THR A 146 -7.50 -6.99 -10.99
C THR A 146 -7.52 -8.37 -11.65
N SER A 147 -6.42 -8.78 -12.27
CA SER A 147 -6.28 -10.09 -12.92
C SER A 147 -5.90 -11.22 -11.94
N TRP A 148 -5.77 -10.93 -10.65
CA TRP A 148 -5.49 -11.95 -9.64
C TRP A 148 -6.68 -12.86 -9.40
N SER A 149 -6.41 -14.15 -9.18
CA SER A 149 -7.44 -15.17 -8.93
C SER A 149 -8.36 -14.80 -7.77
N GLU A 150 -7.84 -14.19 -6.73
CA GLU A 150 -8.58 -13.79 -5.53
C GLU A 150 -9.62 -12.71 -5.88
N ILE A 151 -9.25 -11.76 -6.73
CA ILE A 151 -10.16 -10.71 -7.21
C ILE A 151 -11.16 -11.31 -8.20
N LEU A 152 -10.70 -12.12 -9.15
CA LEU A 152 -11.56 -12.80 -10.13
C LEU A 152 -12.59 -13.73 -9.46
N ASN A 153 -12.18 -14.49 -8.45
CA ASN A 153 -13.06 -15.36 -7.66
C ASN A 153 -14.06 -14.54 -6.83
N SER A 154 -13.70 -13.34 -6.37
CA SER A 154 -14.64 -12.44 -5.70
C SER A 154 -15.67 -11.81 -6.66
N MET A 155 -15.43 -11.88 -7.97
CA MET A 155 -16.30 -11.37 -9.03
C MET A 155 -17.19 -12.46 -9.64
N GLU A 156 -17.41 -13.57 -8.92
CA GLU A 156 -18.22 -14.71 -9.38
C GLU A 156 -19.58 -14.24 -9.96
N GLY A 157 -19.82 -14.53 -11.24
CA GLY A 157 -21.03 -14.13 -11.98
C GLY A 157 -20.96 -12.82 -12.77
N VAL A 158 -19.86 -12.07 -12.74
CA VAL A 158 -19.65 -10.87 -13.58
C VAL A 158 -18.54 -11.12 -14.61
N PRO A 159 -18.80 -10.92 -15.92
CA PRO A 159 -17.85 -11.31 -16.97
C PRO A 159 -16.64 -10.37 -17.12
N ARG A 160 -16.72 -9.11 -16.67
CA ARG A 160 -15.61 -8.16 -16.77
C ARG A 160 -15.38 -7.41 -15.47
N PRO A 161 -14.10 -7.19 -15.09
CA PRO A 161 -13.79 -6.38 -13.93
C PRO A 161 -14.41 -4.97 -14.00
N GLU A 162 -14.39 -4.33 -15.18
CA GLU A 162 -14.91 -2.95 -15.37
C GLU A 162 -16.37 -2.76 -14.95
N ASP A 163 -17.16 -3.83 -14.93
CA ASP A 163 -18.58 -3.82 -14.62
C ASP A 163 -18.86 -3.80 -13.09
N ARG A 164 -17.81 -3.88 -12.25
CA ARG A 164 -17.86 -3.73 -10.77
C ARG A 164 -16.94 -2.61 -10.29
N PRO A 165 -17.30 -1.33 -10.52
CA PRO A 165 -16.50 -0.19 -10.09
C PRO A 165 -16.31 -0.12 -8.57
N ASP A 166 -17.19 -0.76 -7.79
CA ASP A 166 -17.07 -0.90 -6.33
C ASP A 166 -15.87 -1.74 -5.88
N ILE A 167 -15.37 -2.65 -6.74
CA ILE A 167 -14.17 -3.46 -6.47
C ILE A 167 -12.93 -2.82 -7.11
N ILE A 168 -13.10 -2.09 -8.22
CA ILE A 168 -11.98 -1.56 -9.03
C ILE A 168 -11.58 -0.13 -8.68
N ARG A 169 -12.53 0.76 -8.34
CA ARG A 169 -12.18 2.16 -8.00
C ARG A 169 -11.42 2.29 -6.69
N GLY A 170 -11.49 1.28 -5.82
CA GLY A 170 -10.77 1.22 -4.55
C GLY A 170 -9.77 0.07 -4.50
N LEU A 171 -9.05 -0.23 -5.59
CA LEU A 171 -8.02 -1.28 -5.56
C LEU A 171 -7.10 -1.05 -4.36
N PRO A 172 -6.96 -2.04 -3.45
CA PRO A 172 -6.11 -1.90 -2.29
C PRO A 172 -4.71 -1.53 -2.73
N HIS A 173 -4.20 -0.42 -2.21
CA HIS A 173 -2.79 -0.13 -2.30
C HIS A 173 -2.17 -0.31 -0.93
N VAL A 174 -1.13 -1.13 -0.88
CA VAL A 174 -0.40 -1.40 0.34
C VAL A 174 0.85 -0.56 0.33
N HIS A 175 1.01 0.24 1.38
CA HIS A 175 2.26 0.93 1.65
C HIS A 175 3.08 0.10 2.62
N ILE A 176 4.26 -0.32 2.18
CA ILE A 176 5.14 -1.18 2.94
C ILE A 176 6.42 -0.40 3.23
N LEU A 177 6.72 -0.23 4.51
CA LEU A 177 8.01 0.27 4.97
C LEU A 177 8.90 -0.92 5.31
N LEU A 178 10.09 -0.97 4.71
CA LEU A 178 11.09 -2.00 4.97
C LEU A 178 12.31 -1.38 5.64
N THR A 179 12.73 -1.96 6.75
CA THR A 179 14.04 -1.71 7.35
C THR A 179 14.94 -2.89 7.02
N LEU A 180 16.07 -2.60 6.39
CA LEU A 180 17.04 -3.59 5.94
C LEU A 180 18.09 -3.83 7.03
N ASP A 181 18.58 -5.06 7.09
CA ASP A 181 19.74 -5.39 7.94
C ASP A 181 20.98 -4.57 7.50
N SER A 182 21.92 -4.37 8.42
CA SER A 182 23.15 -3.59 8.18
C SER A 182 23.95 -4.04 6.96
N GLU A 183 23.95 -5.34 6.65
CA GLU A 183 24.68 -5.90 5.50
C GLU A 183 23.92 -5.73 4.17
N SER A 184 22.63 -5.42 4.25
CA SER A 184 21.71 -5.33 3.11
C SER A 184 21.30 -3.90 2.79
N LYS A 185 21.83 -2.92 3.52
CA LYS A 185 21.51 -1.50 3.27
C LYS A 185 22.01 -1.09 1.89
N ILE A 186 21.11 -0.44 1.15
CA ILE A 186 21.43 0.20 -0.13
C ILE A 186 22.20 1.48 0.19
N ARG A 187 23.50 1.47 -0.08
CA ARG A 187 24.41 2.59 0.25
C ARG A 187 24.99 3.26 -0.97
N THR A 188 25.08 2.54 -2.08
CA THR A 188 25.75 3.00 -3.29
C THR A 188 24.79 3.06 -4.47
N LYS A 189 25.18 3.82 -5.50
CA LYS A 189 24.46 3.88 -6.79
C LYS A 189 24.36 2.50 -7.44
N ASP A 190 25.42 1.70 -7.33
CA ASP A 190 25.45 0.33 -7.85
C ASP A 190 24.47 -0.57 -7.10
N ASP A 191 24.28 -0.36 -5.80
CA ASP A 191 23.26 -1.10 -5.05
C ASP A 191 21.86 -0.71 -5.50
N ILE A 192 21.61 0.58 -5.76
CA ILE A 192 20.33 1.03 -6.32
C ILE A 192 20.06 0.34 -7.65
N ASP A 193 21.02 0.37 -8.57
CA ASP A 193 20.88 -0.21 -9.91
C ASP A 193 20.73 -1.74 -9.91
N LYS A 194 21.15 -2.43 -8.83
CA LYS A 194 20.90 -3.87 -8.64
C LYS A 194 19.44 -4.17 -8.28
N PHE A 195 18.77 -3.28 -7.54
CA PHE A 195 17.42 -3.52 -7.02
C PHE A 195 16.33 -2.78 -7.80
N LEU A 196 16.66 -1.65 -8.42
CA LEU A 196 15.71 -0.76 -9.07
C LEU A 196 16.16 -0.48 -10.49
N SER A 197 15.18 -0.42 -11.39
CA SER A 197 15.36 0.00 -12.76
C SER A 197 14.32 1.06 -13.10
N ALA A 198 14.67 1.97 -14.00
CA ALA A 198 13.76 2.93 -14.58
C ALA A 198 13.80 2.89 -16.11
N GLU A 199 14.17 1.73 -16.66
CA GLU A 199 14.40 1.49 -18.09
C GLU A 199 13.45 0.41 -18.61
N LEU A 200 13.09 0.48 -19.89
CA LEU A 200 12.39 -0.59 -20.58
C LEU A 200 13.33 -1.81 -20.68
N PRO A 201 12.88 -3.00 -20.23
CA PRO A 201 13.64 -4.23 -20.43
C PRO A 201 13.81 -4.56 -21.91
N ASP A 202 14.90 -5.24 -22.29
CA ASP A 202 15.03 -5.77 -23.63
C ASP A 202 14.11 -6.99 -23.81
N PRO A 203 13.10 -6.93 -24.72
CA PRO A 203 12.17 -8.04 -24.95
C PRO A 203 12.86 -9.32 -25.47
N CYS A 204 14.05 -9.22 -26.08
CA CYS A 204 14.84 -10.38 -26.48
C CYS A 204 15.42 -11.14 -25.28
N THR A 205 15.67 -10.43 -24.17
CA THR A 205 16.26 -11.01 -22.96
C THR A 205 15.20 -11.44 -21.95
N ASP A 206 14.18 -10.62 -21.73
CA ASP A 206 13.11 -10.88 -20.77
C ASP A 206 11.78 -10.29 -21.25
N LEU A 207 11.15 -11.02 -22.18
CA LEU A 207 9.84 -10.66 -22.72
C LEU A 207 8.77 -10.49 -21.64
N ARG A 208 8.82 -11.31 -20.58
CA ARG A 208 7.84 -11.26 -19.49
C ARG A 208 7.97 -9.96 -18.70
N LEU A 209 9.19 -9.59 -18.31
CA LEU A 209 9.42 -8.32 -17.62
C LEU A 209 9.02 -7.14 -18.51
N PHE A 210 9.38 -7.18 -19.80
CA PHE A 210 9.00 -6.13 -20.75
C PHE A 210 7.47 -5.94 -20.83
N GLN A 211 6.71 -7.03 -20.92
CA GLN A 211 5.24 -6.98 -20.94
C GLN A 211 4.66 -6.39 -19.65
N ILE A 212 5.23 -6.73 -18.48
CA ILE A 212 4.76 -6.19 -17.19
C ILE A 212 5.09 -4.70 -17.12
N VAL A 213 6.33 -4.31 -17.42
CA VAL A 213 6.78 -2.91 -17.36
C VAL A 213 5.96 -2.03 -18.31
N THR A 214 5.75 -2.46 -19.55
CA THR A 214 4.94 -1.70 -20.52
C THR A 214 3.47 -1.60 -20.13
N LYS A 215 2.94 -2.60 -19.41
CA LYS A 215 1.55 -2.61 -18.95
C LYS A 215 1.32 -1.75 -17.71
N CYS A 216 2.20 -1.79 -16.71
CA CYS A 216 1.96 -1.15 -15.41
C CYS A 216 3.02 -0.13 -14.98
N MET A 217 4.25 -0.16 -15.51
CA MET A 217 5.33 0.74 -15.10
C MET A 217 5.57 1.89 -16.08
N VAL A 218 4.66 2.14 -17.01
CA VAL A 218 4.72 3.30 -17.91
C VAL A 218 3.78 4.37 -17.38
N HIS A 219 4.31 5.56 -17.15
CA HIS A 219 3.48 6.70 -16.76
C HIS A 219 2.46 7.00 -17.86
N VAL A 220 1.20 7.19 -17.44
CA VAL A 220 0.11 7.54 -18.36
C VAL A 220 0.48 8.84 -19.11
N PRO A 221 0.27 8.89 -20.44
CA PRO A 221 0.53 10.10 -21.22
C PRO A 221 -0.12 11.34 -20.59
N CYS A 222 0.70 12.36 -20.33
CA CYS A 222 0.30 13.60 -19.67
C CYS A 222 0.98 14.82 -20.32
N GLY A 223 0.82 16.01 -19.72
CA GLY A 223 1.42 17.23 -20.23
C GLY A 223 0.70 17.70 -21.48
N THR A 224 1.47 18.09 -22.50
CA THR A 224 0.95 18.52 -23.79
C THR A 224 0.20 17.42 -24.55
N ILE A 225 0.53 16.15 -24.29
CA ILE A 225 -0.13 14.99 -24.92
C ILE A 225 -1.54 14.78 -24.35
N ASN A 226 -1.74 15.05 -23.06
CA ASN A 226 -3.04 14.95 -22.41
C ASN A 226 -3.10 15.80 -21.13
N ILE A 227 -3.61 17.02 -21.28
CA ILE A 227 -3.75 17.99 -20.17
C ILE A 227 -4.79 17.56 -19.13
N ASN A 228 -5.73 16.67 -19.50
CA ASN A 228 -6.78 16.19 -18.61
C ASN A 228 -6.36 15.00 -17.73
N SER A 229 -5.08 14.60 -17.79
CA SER A 229 -4.59 13.48 -16.99
C SER A 229 -4.67 13.79 -15.50
N PRO A 230 -5.06 12.84 -14.63
CA PRO A 230 -5.21 13.09 -13.19
C PRO A 230 -3.96 13.62 -12.48
N CYS A 231 -2.78 13.38 -13.06
CA CYS A 231 -1.50 13.87 -12.54
C CYS A 231 -1.21 15.34 -12.87
N MET A 232 -2.01 16.00 -13.71
CA MET A 232 -1.79 17.39 -14.10
C MET A 232 -2.30 18.34 -13.01
N ARG A 233 -1.44 19.25 -12.56
CA ARG A 233 -1.80 20.41 -11.73
C ARG A 233 -1.08 21.63 -12.26
N ASP A 234 -1.78 22.76 -12.37
CA ASP A 234 -1.18 24.02 -12.83
C ASP A 234 -0.40 23.86 -14.15
N GLU A 235 -0.99 23.11 -15.10
CA GLU A 235 -0.43 22.78 -16.42
C GLU A 235 0.87 21.95 -16.40
N GLN A 236 1.28 21.46 -15.22
CA GLN A 236 2.47 20.64 -15.04
C GLN A 236 2.12 19.27 -14.46
N CYS A 237 2.88 18.25 -14.84
CA CYS A 237 2.75 16.94 -14.21
C CYS A 237 3.29 17.03 -12.77
N CYS A 238 2.46 16.73 -11.77
CA CYS A 238 2.87 16.71 -10.36
C CYS A 238 3.95 15.67 -10.04
N LYS A 239 4.17 14.71 -10.94
CA LYS A 239 5.25 13.71 -10.86
C LYS A 239 6.46 14.06 -11.72
N SER A 240 6.43 15.23 -12.38
CA SER A 240 7.49 15.79 -13.22
C SER A 240 7.93 14.81 -14.32
N PHE A 241 6.96 14.23 -15.03
CA PHE A 241 7.19 13.56 -16.30
C PHE A 241 7.09 14.59 -17.44
N LEU A 242 7.92 14.53 -18.49
CA LEU A 242 8.92 13.49 -18.77
C LEU A 242 10.19 13.62 -17.93
N LYS A 243 10.76 12.48 -17.51
CA LYS A 243 12.07 12.44 -16.84
C LYS A 243 13.19 12.74 -17.85
N GLN A 244 14.33 13.21 -17.34
CA GLN A 244 15.53 13.40 -18.16
C GLN A 244 16.25 12.06 -18.36
N PHE A 245 16.96 11.94 -19.49
CA PHE A 245 17.89 10.83 -19.68
C PHE A 245 19.12 11.02 -18.80
N LYS A 246 19.63 9.90 -18.28
CA LYS A 246 20.81 9.82 -17.42
C LYS A 246 21.52 8.49 -17.65
N ASP A 247 22.81 8.53 -17.94
CA ASP A 247 23.58 7.32 -18.22
C ASP A 247 23.91 6.50 -16.98
N ASP A 248 23.93 7.15 -15.81
CA ASP A 248 24.20 6.58 -14.50
C ASP A 248 23.27 7.17 -13.43
N THR A 249 23.04 6.42 -12.35
CA THR A 249 22.27 6.90 -11.19
C THR A 249 23.05 7.98 -10.44
N GLU A 250 22.36 9.06 -10.06
CA GLU A 250 22.92 10.21 -9.35
C GLU A 250 22.21 10.47 -8.03
N GLU A 251 22.94 11.03 -7.06
CA GLU A 251 22.32 11.54 -5.84
C GLU A 251 21.62 12.86 -6.12
N ASN A 252 20.56 13.16 -5.37
CA ASN A 252 19.80 14.40 -5.50
C ASN A 252 19.80 15.16 -4.18
N VAL A 253 19.72 16.49 -4.27
CA VAL A 253 19.64 17.41 -3.13
C VAL A 253 18.45 17.08 -2.21
N ASN A 254 17.37 16.52 -2.78
CA ASN A 254 16.15 16.20 -2.06
C ASN A 254 16.12 14.79 -1.44
N GLY A 255 17.24 14.04 -1.48
CA GLY A 255 17.36 12.72 -0.87
C GLY A 255 16.76 11.55 -1.65
N TYR A 256 16.18 11.78 -2.83
CA TYR A 256 15.73 10.72 -3.75
C TYR A 256 16.69 10.59 -4.93
N PRO A 257 17.24 9.41 -5.23
CA PRO A 257 18.19 9.25 -6.33
C PRO A 257 17.53 9.60 -7.68
N ILE A 258 18.32 10.21 -8.56
CA ILE A 258 17.98 10.35 -9.97
C ILE A 258 18.41 9.04 -10.64
N TYR A 259 17.44 8.16 -10.91
CA TYR A 259 17.72 6.87 -11.50
C TYR A 259 18.28 6.99 -12.91
N ARG A 260 19.19 6.06 -13.23
CA ARG A 260 19.65 5.79 -14.59
C ARG A 260 18.49 5.56 -15.55
N ARG A 261 18.54 6.27 -16.68
CA ARG A 261 17.58 6.25 -17.79
C ARG A 261 18.33 6.50 -19.09
N ARG A 262 18.91 5.48 -19.69
CA ARG A 262 19.66 5.62 -20.94
C ARG A 262 18.71 5.91 -22.10
N ALA A 263 19.20 6.67 -23.08
CA ALA A 263 18.48 6.87 -24.32
C ALA A 263 18.47 5.56 -25.12
N THR A 264 17.28 5.11 -25.49
CA THR A 264 17.06 3.93 -26.34
C THR A 264 16.04 4.28 -27.41
N GLU A 265 15.95 3.43 -28.43
CA GLU A 265 14.87 3.56 -29.41
C GLU A 265 13.50 3.47 -28.73
N PRO A 266 12.57 4.38 -29.03
CA PRO A 266 11.21 4.32 -28.49
C PRO A 266 10.49 3.05 -28.93
N VAL A 267 9.63 2.53 -28.05
CA VAL A 267 8.78 1.37 -28.33
C VAL A 267 7.32 1.79 -28.40
N GLN A 268 6.56 1.17 -29.30
CA GLN A 268 5.13 1.40 -29.42
C GLN A 268 4.37 0.67 -28.31
N VAL A 269 3.70 1.43 -27.44
CA VAL A 269 2.82 0.92 -26.38
C VAL A 269 1.41 1.46 -26.65
N GLY A 270 0.57 0.60 -27.24
CA GLY A 270 -0.74 1.00 -27.73
C GLY A 270 -0.63 2.00 -28.88
N LYS A 271 -1.14 3.23 -28.67
CA LYS A 271 -1.08 4.33 -29.66
C LYS A 271 0.06 5.32 -29.41
N TYR A 272 0.91 5.05 -28.43
CA TYR A 272 1.93 5.98 -27.97
C TYR A 272 3.34 5.43 -28.21
N SER A 273 4.24 6.30 -28.66
CA SER A 273 5.66 6.03 -28.73
C SER A 273 6.31 6.37 -27.39
N ILE A 274 6.82 5.35 -26.69
CA ILE A 274 7.29 5.44 -25.31
C ILE A 274 8.77 5.10 -25.23
N ASP A 275 9.53 5.91 -24.50
CA ASP A 275 10.94 5.67 -24.16
C ASP A 275 11.13 5.65 -22.63
N ASN A 276 12.39 5.50 -22.19
CA ASN A 276 12.75 5.42 -20.78
C ASN A 276 12.39 6.66 -19.95
N ARG A 277 12.01 7.79 -20.55
CA ARG A 277 11.57 8.99 -19.80
C ARG A 277 10.20 8.84 -19.18
N TRP A 278 9.40 7.90 -19.68
CA TRP A 278 8.05 7.58 -19.20
C TRP A 278 8.03 6.49 -18.13
N VAL A 279 9.11 5.73 -17.98
CA VAL A 279 9.13 4.56 -17.10
C VAL A 279 9.15 4.98 -15.63
N VAL A 280 8.21 4.50 -14.84
CA VAL A 280 8.23 4.63 -13.38
C VAL A 280 9.30 3.66 -12.86
N SER A 281 10.10 4.08 -11.87
CA SER A 281 11.11 3.18 -11.29
C SER A 281 10.44 1.96 -10.65
N TYR A 282 10.97 0.77 -10.89
CA TYR A 282 10.42 -0.50 -10.44
C TYR A 282 11.51 -1.45 -9.96
N ASN A 283 11.14 -2.43 -9.15
CA ASN A 283 11.99 -3.57 -8.84
C ASN A 283 11.65 -4.75 -9.78
N PRO A 284 12.57 -5.19 -10.66
CA PRO A 284 12.28 -6.22 -11.66
C PRO A 284 11.75 -7.53 -11.07
N TRP A 285 12.27 -7.93 -9.90
CA TRP A 285 11.87 -9.17 -9.26
C TRP A 285 10.46 -9.07 -8.66
N LEU A 286 10.17 -7.98 -7.93
CA LEU A 286 8.86 -7.78 -7.30
C LEU A 286 7.76 -7.74 -8.35
N ILE A 287 7.91 -6.94 -9.41
CA ILE A 287 6.87 -6.83 -10.42
C ILE A 287 6.69 -8.15 -11.19
N LYS A 288 7.75 -8.96 -11.39
CA LYS A 288 7.62 -10.30 -12.00
C LYS A 288 6.92 -11.29 -11.09
N LYS A 289 7.26 -11.28 -9.80
CA LYS A 289 6.68 -12.20 -8.80
C LYS A 289 5.18 -11.94 -8.63
N PHE A 290 4.81 -10.68 -8.53
CA PHE A 290 3.45 -10.30 -8.19
C PHE A 290 2.60 -9.88 -9.38
N ASN A 291 3.20 -9.65 -10.54
CA ASN A 291 2.52 -9.18 -11.76
C ASN A 291 1.65 -7.94 -11.46
N ALA A 292 2.20 -6.96 -10.74
CA ALA A 292 1.46 -5.84 -10.18
C ALA A 292 2.19 -4.52 -10.37
N HIS A 293 1.51 -3.41 -10.08
CA HIS A 293 2.15 -2.10 -10.05
C HIS A 293 2.87 -1.91 -8.71
N ILE A 294 4.22 -1.83 -8.69
CA ILE A 294 5.06 -1.75 -7.48
C ILE A 294 6.19 -0.75 -7.65
#